data_AF-A0A4Y2BA16-F1
#
_entry.id   AF-A0A4Y2BA16-F1
#
_cell.length_a   1.000
_cell.length_b   1.000
_cell.length_c   1.000
_cell.angle_alpha   90.00
_cell.angle_beta   90.00
_cell.angle_gamma   90.00
#
_symmetry.space_group_name_H-M   'P 1'
#
loop_
_entity.id
_entity.type
_entity.pdbx_description
1 polymer ?
#
loop_
_entity_poly.entity_id
_entity_poly.type
_entity_poly.pdbx_seq_one_letter_code
_entity_poly.pdbx_strand_id
1 'polypeptide(L)'
;MTETRDKRKTWYDKNAVKREFRVRELVLVLATSKPNKMAVQWTGSDVIESKLSETNCIACFNCNKPLAESEIVAVERGSKTLIDSSIERNDGYVEYLKDRQSVTIHVQCRKRYTRKTSIAVAKRQ
;
A
#
# COMPACT_ATOMS: atom_id res chain seq x y z
N MET A 1 31.10 -17.34 7.45
CA MET A 1 30.28 -17.15 6.23
C MET A 1 29.70 -15.74 6.11
N THR A 2 29.17 -15.16 7.19
CA THR A 2 28.64 -13.79 7.23
C THR A 2 29.70 -12.72 6.95
N GLU A 3 30.88 -12.83 7.55
CA GLU A 3 31.96 -11.84 7.36
C GLU A 3 32.42 -11.69 5.91
N THR A 4 32.53 -12.80 5.17
CA THR A 4 32.89 -12.76 3.74
C THR A 4 31.79 -12.12 2.89
N ARG A 5 30.52 -12.34 3.25
CA ARG A 5 29.37 -11.70 2.61
C ARG A 5 29.37 -10.19 2.86
N ASP A 6 29.63 -9.77 4.10
CA ASP A 6 29.59 -8.37 4.49
C ASP A 6 30.78 -7.58 3.90
N LYS A 7 31.96 -8.20 3.77
CA LYS A 7 33.12 -7.67 3.03
C LYS A 7 32.83 -7.47 1.53
N ARG A 8 32.10 -8.39 0.90
CA ARG A 8 31.69 -8.25 -0.51
C ARG A 8 30.67 -7.12 -0.66
N LYS A 9 29.65 -7.08 0.21
CA LYS A 9 28.63 -6.03 0.20
C LYS A 9 29.26 -4.64 0.36
N THR A 10 30.11 -4.47 1.36
CA THR A 10 30.84 -3.20 1.56
C THR A 10 31.71 -2.85 0.37
N TRP A 11 32.28 -3.82 -0.37
CA TRP A 11 33.04 -3.57 -1.61
C TRP A 11 32.17 -3.08 -2.77
N TYR A 12 31.01 -3.70 -2.99
CA TYR A 12 30.07 -3.26 -4.03
C TYR A 12 29.43 -1.91 -3.70
N ASP A 13 29.15 -1.66 -2.42
CA ASP A 13 28.51 -0.44 -1.95
C ASP A 13 29.50 0.74 -1.79
N LYS A 14 30.80 0.57 -2.08
CA LYS A 14 31.85 1.62 -1.88
C LYS A 14 31.53 2.94 -2.56
N ASN A 15 30.86 2.88 -3.71
CA ASN A 15 30.46 4.05 -4.49
C ASN A 15 28.94 4.27 -4.48
N ALA A 16 28.21 3.52 -3.63
CA ALA A 16 26.77 3.67 -3.52
C ALA A 16 26.47 5.00 -2.85
N VAL A 17 25.88 5.93 -3.61
CA VAL A 17 25.36 7.17 -3.05
C VAL A 17 24.02 6.84 -2.39
N LYS A 18 23.95 7.03 -1.07
CA LYS A 18 22.66 6.97 -0.37
C LYS A 18 21.79 8.12 -0.88
N ARG A 19 20.62 7.79 -1.41
CA ARG A 19 19.61 8.78 -1.75
C ARG A 19 18.52 8.73 -0.68
N GLU A 20 18.27 9.86 -0.04
CA GLU A 20 17.12 10.03 0.84
C GLU A 20 15.97 10.59 0.03
N PHE A 21 14.87 9.85 -0.01
CA PHE A 21 13.66 10.34 -0.64
C PHE A 21 12.91 11.31 0.27
N ARG A 22 12.45 12.41 -0.31
CA ARG A 22 11.60 13.39 0.37
C ARG A 22 10.13 13.13 0.07
N VAL A 23 9.28 13.54 1.01
CA VAL A 23 7.84 13.62 0.78
C VAL A 23 7.60 14.63 -0.36
N ARG A 24 6.73 14.26 -1.31
CA ARG A 24 6.43 14.88 -2.61
C ARG A 24 7.49 14.74 -3.69
N GLU A 25 8.49 13.87 -3.52
CA GLU A 25 9.46 13.56 -4.59
C GLU A 25 8.91 12.50 -5.54
N LEU A 26 9.10 12.71 -6.84
CA LEU A 26 8.69 11.80 -7.91
C LEU A 26 9.74 10.69 -8.09
N VAL A 27 9.32 9.43 -8.02
CA VAL A 27 10.16 8.24 -8.07
C VAL A 27 9.62 7.20 -9.03
N LEU A 28 10.51 6.38 -9.58
CA LEU A 28 10.15 5.23 -10.38
C LEU A 28 9.94 4.02 -9.45
N VAL A 29 8.77 3.40 -9.52
CA VAL A 29 8.46 2.24 -8.66
C VAL A 29 8.93 0.96 -9.33
N LEU A 30 9.60 0.10 -8.56
CA LEU A 30 10.07 -1.20 -9.01
C LEU A 30 9.03 -2.27 -8.65
N ALA A 31 8.37 -2.87 -9.63
CA ALA A 31 7.39 -3.94 -9.42
C ALA A 31 7.89 -5.27 -9.98
N THR A 32 7.62 -6.37 -9.28
CA THR A 32 7.83 -7.71 -9.84
C THR A 32 6.62 -8.09 -10.68
N SER A 33 6.85 -8.55 -11.91
CA SER A 33 5.76 -8.89 -12.83
C SER A 33 4.91 -10.09 -12.38
N LYS A 34 5.50 -11.02 -11.61
CA LYS A 34 4.86 -12.22 -11.04
C LYS A 34 5.61 -12.65 -9.75
N PRO A 35 4.95 -13.31 -8.79
CA PRO A 35 5.58 -13.74 -7.53
C PRO A 35 6.79 -14.66 -7.71
N ASN A 36 6.81 -15.46 -8.78
CA ASN A 36 7.82 -16.50 -9.00
C ASN A 36 8.79 -16.18 -10.15
N LYS A 37 8.75 -14.96 -10.72
CA LYS A 37 9.60 -14.59 -11.86
C LYS A 37 10.41 -13.34 -11.49
N MET A 38 11.74 -13.45 -11.52
CA MET A 38 12.66 -12.32 -11.32
C MET A 38 12.63 -11.29 -12.45
N ALA A 39 11.54 -11.22 -13.22
CA ALA A 39 11.30 -10.19 -14.20
C ALA A 39 10.79 -8.96 -13.45
N VAL A 40 11.76 -8.11 -13.13
CA VAL A 40 11.57 -6.81 -12.51
C VAL A 40 11.19 -5.80 -13.59
N GLN A 41 10.12 -5.04 -13.37
CA GLN A 41 9.67 -3.98 -14.27
C GLN A 41 9.63 -2.66 -13.52
N TRP A 42 10.09 -1.61 -14.18
CA TRP A 42 9.86 -0.25 -13.71
C TRP A 42 8.43 0.15 -14.09
N THR A 43 7.60 0.35 -13.09
CA THR A 43 6.29 0.98 -13.25
C THR A 43 6.45 2.49 -13.25
N GLY A 44 5.50 3.20 -13.85
CA GLY A 44 5.57 4.65 -14.07
C GLY A 44 5.88 5.47 -12.82
N SER A 45 6.16 6.75 -13.04
CA SER A 45 6.47 7.72 -12.01
C SER A 45 5.35 7.81 -10.96
N ASP A 46 5.72 7.73 -9.69
CA ASP A 46 4.82 7.87 -8.55
C ASP A 46 5.40 8.88 -7.54
N VAL A 47 4.57 9.46 -6.69
CA VAL A 47 4.99 10.49 -5.72
C VAL A 47 5.08 9.89 -4.32
N ILE A 48 6.20 10.10 -3.62
CA ILE A 48 6.38 9.64 -2.24
C ILE A 48 5.64 10.57 -1.30
N GLU A 49 4.59 10.11 -0.63
CA GLU A 49 3.66 11.04 0.04
C GLU A 49 3.67 10.95 1.56
N SER A 50 4.11 9.83 2.11
CA SER A 50 4.42 9.71 3.53
C SER A 50 5.49 8.63 3.74
N LYS A 51 6.48 8.96 4.56
CA LYS A 51 7.61 8.10 4.86
C LYS A 51 7.31 7.36 6.17
N LEU A 52 7.02 6.05 6.10
CA LEU A 52 6.91 5.18 7.29
C LEU A 52 8.29 4.76 7.79
N SER A 53 9.25 4.61 6.87
CA SER A 53 10.67 4.34 7.09
C SER A 53 11.44 4.77 5.83
N GLU A 54 12.75 4.59 5.76
CA GLU A 54 13.55 4.86 4.55
C GLU A 54 13.03 4.19 3.26
N THR A 55 12.22 3.13 3.37
CA THR A 55 11.77 2.30 2.24
C THR A 55 10.26 2.03 2.17
N ASN A 56 9.46 2.44 3.17
CA ASN A 56 8.04 2.08 3.26
C ASN A 56 7.12 3.31 3.19
N CYS A 57 6.01 3.22 2.45
CA CYS A 57 4.98 4.25 2.31
C CYS A 57 3.58 3.74 2.69
N ILE A 58 2.68 4.64 3.12
CA ILE A 58 1.30 4.28 3.49
C ILE A 58 0.40 4.26 2.24
N ALA A 59 -0.21 3.10 1.97
CA ALA A 59 -1.19 2.91 0.90
C ALA A 59 -2.61 2.75 1.45
N CYS A 60 -3.61 3.11 0.65
CA CYS A 60 -5.02 2.86 0.95
C CYS A 60 -5.34 1.36 0.80
N PHE A 61 -5.91 0.73 1.84
CA PHE A 61 -6.14 -0.72 1.86
C PHE A 61 -7.07 -1.24 0.76
N ASN A 62 -7.99 -0.40 0.27
CA ASN A 62 -8.99 -0.81 -0.72
C ASN A 62 -8.50 -0.68 -2.18
N CYS A 63 -7.62 0.27 -2.47
CA CYS A 63 -7.21 0.55 -3.86
C CYS A 63 -5.70 0.41 -4.09
N ASN A 64 -4.92 0.08 -3.05
CA ASN A 64 -3.47 -0.03 -3.07
C ASN A 64 -2.73 1.20 -3.63
N LYS A 65 -3.45 2.32 -3.78
CA LYS A 65 -2.90 3.61 -4.22
C LYS A 65 -2.39 4.40 -3.02
N PRO A 66 -1.37 5.25 -3.21
CA PRO A 66 -0.84 6.10 -2.15
C PRO A 66 -1.92 7.01 -1.57
N LEU A 67 -1.88 7.23 -0.26
CA LEU A 67 -2.92 7.99 0.44
C LEU A 67 -3.06 9.46 -0.01
N ALA A 68 -2.06 10.05 -0.66
CA ALA A 68 -2.15 11.46 -1.07
C ALA A 68 -2.67 11.71 -2.49
N GLU A 69 -2.99 10.67 -3.26
CA GLU A 69 -3.63 10.85 -4.58
C GLU A 69 -5.02 11.52 -4.44
N SER A 70 -5.67 11.38 -3.28
CA SER A 70 -6.98 11.98 -3.04
C SER A 70 -7.24 12.25 -1.57
N GLU A 71 -8.31 12.98 -1.29
CA GLU A 71 -8.75 13.30 0.08
C GLU A 71 -8.94 12.03 0.91
N ILE A 72 -8.39 12.03 2.13
CA ILE A 72 -8.41 10.91 3.06
C ILE A 72 -9.33 11.17 4.23
N VAL A 73 -9.93 10.09 4.73
CA VAL A 73 -10.68 10.10 5.99
C VAL A 73 -10.16 8.98 6.87
N ALA A 74 -9.81 9.35 8.10
CA ALA A 74 -9.62 8.39 9.18
C ALA A 74 -11.00 7.98 9.70
N VAL A 75 -11.38 6.73 9.46
CA VAL A 75 -12.66 6.20 9.93
C VAL A 75 -12.46 5.66 11.34
N GLU A 76 -12.69 6.53 12.33
CA GLU A 76 -12.76 6.16 13.75
C GLU A 76 -14.19 5.79 14.14
N ARG A 77 -15.17 6.59 13.67
CA ARG A 77 -16.61 6.32 13.85
C ARG A 77 -17.18 5.76 12.54
N GLY A 78 -17.73 4.55 12.60
CA GLY A 78 -18.33 3.86 11.45
C GLY A 78 -17.52 2.69 10.87
N SER A 79 -16.50 2.21 11.58
CA SER A 79 -15.78 0.96 11.27
C SER A 79 -16.72 -0.23 11.09
N LYS A 80 -17.79 -0.31 11.88
CA LYS A 80 -18.84 -1.35 11.75
C LYS A 80 -19.41 -1.43 10.33
N THR A 81 -19.65 -0.29 9.67
CA THR A 81 -20.19 -0.30 8.29
C THR A 81 -19.19 -0.81 7.26
N LEU A 82 -17.89 -0.58 7.47
CA LEU A 82 -16.83 -1.16 6.65
C LEU A 82 -16.72 -2.67 6.91
N ILE A 83 -16.85 -3.11 8.16
CA ILE A 83 -16.86 -4.54 8.52
C ILE A 83 -18.06 -5.24 7.88
N ASP A 84 -19.27 -4.69 8.01
CA ASP A 84 -20.48 -5.26 7.42
C ASP A 84 -20.35 -5.33 5.89
N SER A 85 -19.79 -4.29 5.26
CA SER A 85 -19.50 -4.29 3.83
C SER A 85 -18.46 -5.35 3.45
N SER A 86 -17.42 -5.56 4.25
CA SER A 86 -16.39 -6.58 4.02
C SER A 86 -16.96 -8.00 4.14
N ILE A 87 -17.81 -8.24 5.15
CA ILE A 87 -18.55 -9.50 5.32
C ILE A 87 -19.43 -9.76 4.09
N GLU A 88 -20.17 -8.74 3.65
CA GLU A 88 -20.99 -8.87 2.44
C GLU A 88 -20.14 -9.17 1.21
N ARG A 89 -19.00 -8.50 1.04
CA ARG A 89 -18.12 -8.67 -0.12
C ARG A 89 -17.34 -9.98 -0.09
N ASN A 90 -17.22 -10.62 1.08
CA ASN A 90 -16.40 -11.81 1.30
C ASN A 90 -14.94 -11.63 0.84
N ASP A 91 -14.37 -10.45 1.11
CA ASP A 91 -13.05 -10.04 0.61
C ASP A 91 -11.88 -10.31 1.57
N GLY A 92 -12.15 -10.93 2.73
CA GLY A 92 -11.13 -11.35 3.70
C GLY A 92 -10.57 -10.22 4.58
N TYR A 93 -11.05 -8.98 4.45
CA TYR A 93 -10.57 -7.85 5.25
C TYR A 93 -11.21 -7.73 6.64
N VAL A 94 -12.16 -8.60 6.98
CA VAL A 94 -12.92 -8.55 8.24
C VAL A 94 -12.01 -8.55 9.47
N GLU A 95 -11.04 -9.46 9.54
CA GLU A 95 -10.12 -9.56 10.70
C GLU A 95 -9.21 -8.34 10.78
N TYR A 96 -8.71 -7.85 9.64
CA TYR A 96 -7.91 -6.62 9.58
C TYR A 96 -8.67 -5.39 10.10
N LEU A 97 -9.97 -5.29 9.80
CA LEU A 97 -10.82 -4.19 10.24
C LEU A 97 -11.24 -4.30 11.72
N LYS A 98 -11.25 -5.50 12.31
CA LYS A 98 -11.54 -5.72 13.73
C LYS A 98 -10.35 -5.36 14.63
N ASP A 99 -9.13 -5.65 14.18
CA ASP A 99 -7.91 -5.43 14.95
C ASP A 99 -7.51 -3.95 15.10
N ARG A 100 -8.03 -3.07 14.23
CA ARG A 100 -7.66 -1.65 14.21
C ARG A 100 -8.79 -0.75 14.73
N GLN A 101 -8.44 0.16 15.64
CA GLN A 101 -9.36 1.20 16.13
C GLN A 101 -9.65 2.29 15.09
N SER A 102 -8.73 2.54 14.15
CA SER A 102 -8.91 3.50 13.07
C SER A 102 -8.32 2.99 11.75
N VAL A 103 -9.01 3.29 10.65
CA VAL A 103 -8.59 2.89 9.30
C VAL A 103 -8.56 4.12 8.40
N THR A 104 -7.42 4.35 7.75
CA THR A 104 -7.26 5.41 6.76
C THR A 104 -7.64 4.89 5.38
N ILE A 105 -8.54 5.61 4.72
CA ILE A 105 -9.05 5.27 3.40
C ILE A 105 -9.31 6.57 2.63
N HIS A 106 -9.14 6.55 1.30
CA HIS A 106 -9.59 7.67 0.47
C HIS A 106 -11.11 7.84 0.59
N VAL A 107 -11.59 9.09 0.56
CA VAL A 107 -13.03 9.42 0.62
C VAL A 107 -13.81 8.69 -0.47
N GLN A 108 -13.28 8.67 -1.69
CA GLN A 108 -13.93 8.01 -2.84
C GLN A 108 -13.91 6.48 -2.70
N CYS A 109 -12.80 5.93 -2.18
CA CYS A 109 -12.70 4.51 -1.89
C CYS A 109 -13.72 4.09 -0.83
N ARG A 110 -13.91 4.87 0.24
CA ARG A 110 -14.94 4.61 1.25
C ARG A 110 -16.34 4.59 0.63
N LYS A 111 -16.68 5.63 -0.13
CA LYS A 111 -17.99 5.73 -0.81
C LYS A 111 -18.23 4.54 -1.73
N ARG A 112 -17.21 4.14 -2.49
CA ARG A 112 -17.30 3.01 -3.41
C ARG A 112 -17.41 1.68 -2.66
N TYR A 113 -16.66 1.50 -1.58
CA TYR A 113 -16.59 0.27 -0.80
C TYR A 113 -17.93 -0.07 -0.13
N THR A 114 -18.61 0.93 0.42
CA THR A 114 -19.92 0.76 1.09
C THR A 114 -21.12 0.85 0.14
N ARG A 115 -20.92 1.15 -1.15
CA ARG A 115 -22.01 1.28 -2.12
C ARG A 115 -22.59 -0.09 -2.47
N LYS A 116 -23.91 -0.26 -2.31
CA LYS A 116 -24.64 -1.51 -2.62
C LYS A 116 -24.32 -2.09 -4.00
N THR A 117 -24.23 -1.24 -5.03
CA THR A 117 -23.89 -1.69 -6.39
C THR A 117 -22.47 -2.25 -6.46
N SER A 118 -21.49 -1.60 -5.82
CA SER A 118 -20.11 -2.10 -5.77
C SER A 118 -19.98 -3.39 -4.97
N ILE A 119 -20.78 -3.56 -3.92
CA ILE A 119 -20.85 -4.79 -3.12
C ILE A 119 -21.42 -5.92 -3.97
N ALA A 120 -22.54 -5.68 -4.66
CA ALA A 120 -23.14 -6.65 -5.56
C ALA A 120 -22.21 -7.06 -6.71
N VAL A 121 -21.40 -6.14 -7.23
CA VAL A 121 -20.38 -6.45 -8.24
C VAL A 121 -19.27 -7.34 -7.67
N ALA A 122 -18.79 -7.05 -6.46
CA ALA A 122 -17.74 -7.85 -5.83
C ALA A 122 -18.20 -9.27 -5.48
N LYS A 123 -19.44 -9.44 -5.04
CA LYS A 123 -20.06 -10.75 -4.77
C LYS A 123 -20.14 -11.67 -6.00
N ARG A 124 -20.05 -11.11 -7.21
CA ARG A 124 -20.14 -11.87 -8.47
C ARG A 124 -18.79 -12.37 -8.98
N GLN A 125 -17.69 -11.89 -8.40
CA GLN A 125 -16.32 -12.27 -8.77
C GLN A 125 -15.86 -13.45 -7.92
#